data_AF-B9TPC3-F1
#
_entry.id   AF-B9TPC3-F1
#
_cell.length_a   1.000
_cell.length_b   1.000
_cell.length_c   1.000
_cell.angle_alpha   90.00
_cell.angle_beta   90.00
_cell.angle_gamma   90.00
#
_symmetry.space_group_name_H-M   'P 1'
#
loop_
_entity.id
_entity.type
_entity.pdbx_description
1 polymer ?
#
loop_
_entity_poly.entity_id
_entity_poly.type
_entity_poly.pdbx_seq_one_letter_code
_entity_poly.pdbx_strand_id
1 'polypeptide(L)' 'ATISALSLQSPHHGDFCALCAHLCRACAQECAKHPHAHCRRCAEACLACAKACDQHAGERHPLGTAVE' A
#
# COMPACT_ATOMS: atom_id res chain seq x y z
N ALA A 1 -0.17 -7.01 -8.28
CA ALA A 1 -1.18 -7.62 -7.39
C ALA A 1 -2.24 -6.60 -7.01
N THR A 2 -1.94 -5.57 -6.21
CA THR A 2 -2.93 -4.59 -5.70
C THR A 2 -3.71 -3.87 -6.81
N ILE A 3 -3.03 -3.34 -7.82
CA ILE A 3 -3.70 -2.67 -8.96
C ILE A 3 -4.67 -3.64 -9.65
N SER A 4 -4.25 -4.88 -9.91
CA SER A 4 -5.11 -5.90 -10.52
C SER A 4 -6.34 -6.21 -9.66
N ALA A 5 -6.17 -6.31 -8.34
CA ALA A 5 -7.29 -6.54 -7.42
C ALA A 5 -8.28 -5.37 -7.42
N LEU A 6 -7.80 -4.12 -7.46
CA LEU A 6 -8.62 -2.92 -7.58
C LEU A 6 -9.34 -2.84 -8.93
N SER A 7 -8.64 -3.06 -10.05
CA SER A 7 -9.22 -3.00 -11.40
C SER A 7 -10.31 -4.05 -11.64
N LEU A 8 -10.18 -5.21 -11.01
CA LEU A 8 -11.18 -6.29 -11.07
C LEU A 8 -12.28 -6.15 -10.00
N GLN A 9 -12.24 -5.09 -9.19
CA GLN A 9 -13.17 -4.90 -8.06
C GLN A 9 -13.24 -6.15 -7.16
N SER A 10 -12.09 -6.79 -6.94
CA SER A 10 -11.99 -8.01 -6.15
C SER A 10 -12.52 -7.75 -4.74
N PRO A 11 -13.27 -8.68 -4.11
CA PRO A 11 -13.73 -8.50 -2.73
C PRO A 11 -12.58 -8.49 -1.71
N HIS A 12 -11.35 -8.81 -2.13
CA HIS A 12 -10.12 -8.76 -1.32
C HIS A 12 -9.28 -7.49 -1.53
N HIS A 13 -9.74 -6.53 -2.34
CA HIS A 13 -8.91 -5.37 -2.70
C HIS A 13 -8.44 -4.59 -1.46
N GLY A 14 -9.25 -4.47 -0.41
CA GLY A 14 -8.86 -3.83 0.84
C GLY A 14 -7.71 -4.53 1.57
N ASP A 15 -7.65 -5.87 1.51
CA ASP A 15 -6.55 -6.65 2.11
C ASP A 15 -5.23 -6.39 1.38
N PHE A 16 -5.27 -6.39 0.04
CA PHE A 16 -4.11 -6.05 -0.79
C PHE A 16 -3.67 -4.60 -0.59
N CYS A 17 -4.62 -3.67 -0.44
CA CYS A 17 -4.32 -2.27 -0.18
C CYS A 17 -3.68 -2.07 1.20
N ALA A 18 -4.16 -2.75 2.23
CA ALA A 18 -3.58 -2.70 3.57
C ALA A 18 -2.11 -3.16 3.59
N LEU A 19 -1.81 -4.30 2.96
CA LEU A 19 -0.45 -4.79 2.84
C LEU A 19 0.42 -3.86 1.99
N CYS A 20 -0.11 -3.37 0.86
CA CYS A 20 0.62 -2.45 -0.01
C CYS A 20 0.97 -1.14 0.72
N ALA A 21 0.05 -0.57 1.51
CA ALA A 21 0.30 0.63 2.28
C ALA A 21 1.44 0.44 3.29
N HIS A 22 1.46 -0.70 4.00
CA HIS A 22 2.54 -1.05 4.91
C HIS A 22 3.89 -1.14 4.18
N LEU A 23 3.95 -1.89 3.07
CA LEU A 23 5.19 -2.05 2.28
C LEU A 23 5.67 -0.72 1.69
N CYS A 24 4.76 0.12 1.19
CA CYS A 24 5.10 1.42 0.65
C CYS A 24 5.66 2.37 1.73
N ARG A 25 5.12 2.36 2.97
CA ARG A 25 5.70 3.14 4.08
C ARG A 25 7.10 2.66 4.44
N ALA A 26 7.32 1.35 4.53
CA ALA A 26 8.64 0.78 4.79
C ALA A 26 9.65 1.17 3.68
N CYS A 27 9.23 1.09 2.41
CA CYS A 27 10.03 1.49 1.27
C CYS A 27 10.38 2.99 1.32
N ALA A 28 9.40 3.85 1.61
CA ALA A 28 9.63 5.30 1.73
C ALA A 28 10.60 5.65 2.87
N GLN A 29 10.46 5.00 4.03
CA GLN A 29 11.36 5.18 5.17
C GLN A 29 12.79 4.78 4.83
N GLU A 30 12.99 3.67 4.12
CA GLU A 30 14.34 3.26 3.70
C GLU A 30 14.91 4.22 2.65
N CYS A 31 14.13 4.56 1.62
CA CYS A 31 14.57 5.49 0.57
C CYS A 31 14.95 6.86 1.14
N ALA A 32 14.26 7.35 2.18
CA ALA A 32 14.56 8.62 2.82
C ALA A 32 15.94 8.67 3.50
N LYS A 33 16.56 7.52 3.81
CA LYS A 33 17.91 7.44 4.40
C LYS A 33 19.01 7.73 3.37
N HIS A 34 18.69 7.73 2.08
CA HIS A 34 19.68 7.86 1.01
C HIS A 34 19.61 9.25 0.34
N PRO A 35 20.72 10.02 0.29
CA PRO A 35 20.75 11.37 -0.27
C PRO A 35 20.91 11.37 -1.79
N HIS A 36 20.02 10.65 -2.50
CA HIS A 36 19.98 10.61 -3.96
C HIS A 36 18.66 11.14 -4.50
N ALA A 37 18.70 11.82 -5.65
CA ALA A 37 17.50 12.39 -6.28
C ALA A 37 16.46 11.30 -6.62
N HIS A 38 16.89 10.10 -7.02
CA HIS A 38 15.97 8.99 -7.29
C HIS A 38 15.32 8.45 -6.01
N CYS A 39 16.07 8.35 -4.90
CA CYS A 39 15.53 7.92 -3.61
C CYS A 39 14.48 8.89 -3.08
N ARG A 40 14.68 10.21 -3.23
CA ARG A 40 13.66 11.21 -2.85
C ARG A 40 12.35 11.01 -3.62
N ARG A 41 12.43 10.90 -4.95
CA ARG A 41 11.25 10.66 -5.81
C ARG A 41 10.55 9.34 -5.48
N CYS A 42 11.32 8.29 -5.18
CA CYS A 42 10.78 7.00 -4.76
C CYS A 42 10.01 7.14 -3.44
N ALA A 43 10.59 7.80 -2.43
CA ALA A 43 9.94 7.99 -1.14
C ALA A 43 8.61 8.77 -1.27
N GLU A 44 8.60 9.86 -2.05
CA GLU A 44 7.40 10.65 -2.33
C GLU A 44 6.31 9.81 -3.03
N ALA A 45 6.68 9.05 -4.06
CA ALA A 45 5.76 8.18 -4.79
C ALA A 45 5.19 7.07 -3.90
N CYS A 46 6.03 6.46 -3.06
CA CYS A 46 5.60 5.43 -2.12
C CYS A 46 4.65 5.99 -1.05
N LEU A 47 4.89 7.19 -0.52
CA LEU A 47 3.97 7.84 0.42
C LEU A 47 2.62 8.16 -0.24
N ALA A 48 2.63 8.64 -1.48
CA ALA A 48 1.40 8.85 -2.24
C ALA A 48 0.63 7.53 -2.47
N CYS A 49 1.34 6.45 -2.83
CA CYS A 49 0.76 5.12 -2.99
C CYS A 49 0.15 4.59 -1.68
N ALA A 50 0.86 4.73 -0.56
CA ALA A 50 0.37 4.30 0.75
C ALA A 50 -0.92 5.04 1.13
N LYS A 51 -0.95 6.37 0.96
CA LYS A 51 -2.14 7.18 1.21
C LYS A 51 -3.31 6.78 0.31
N ALA A 52 -3.05 6.49 -0.96
CA ALA A 52 -4.08 6.02 -1.88
C ALA A 52 -4.67 4.68 -1.44
N CYS A 53 -3.82 3.72 -1.04
CA CYS A 53 -4.21 2.42 -0.55
C CYS A 53 -4.98 2.48 0.78
N ASP A 54 -4.64 3.40 1.69
CA ASP A 54 -5.36 3.56 2.97
C ASP A 54 -6.85 3.87 2.78
N GLN A 55 -7.22 4.57 1.70
CA GLN A 55 -8.62 4.87 1.40
C GLN A 55 -9.44 3.59 1.14
N HIS A 56 -8.79 2.54 0.64
CA HIS A 56 -9.40 1.23 0.37
C HIS A 56 -9.14 0.21 1.48
N ALA A 57 -8.20 0.48 2.38
CA ALA A 57 -7.80 -0.46 3.43
C ALA A 57 -8.91 -0.70 4.47
N GLY A 58 -10.00 0.08 4.47
CA GLY A 58 -11.21 -0.18 5.26
C GLY A 58 -12.17 -1.18 4.61
N GLU A 59 -12.01 -1.48 3.32
CA GLU A 59 -12.85 -2.38 2.52
C GLU A 59 -12.29 -3.82 2.52
N ARG A 60 -11.73 -4.26 3.65
CA ARG A 60 -11.11 -5.58 3.81
C ARG A 60 -12.14 -6.70 3.76
N HIS A 61 -11.71 -7.86 3.26
CA HIS A 61 -12.60 -9.01 3.16
C HIS A 61 -12.97 -9.55 4.55
N PRO A 62 -14.24 -9.92 4.81
CA PRO A 62 -14.70 -10.39 6.13
C PRO A 62 -14.01 -11.67 6.62
N LEU A 63 -13.45 -12.50 5.73
CA LEU A 63 -12.67 -13.66 6.15
C LEU A 63 -11.34 -13.28 6.84
N GLY A 64 -10.81 -12.08 6.59
CA GLY A 64 -9.54 -11.63 7.16
C GLY A 64 -9.62 -11.19 8.63
N THR A 65 -10.82 -10.93 9.16
CA THR A 65 -11.06 -10.56 10.57
C THR A 65 -11.43 -11.75 11.45
N ALA A 66 -11.53 -12.95 10.89
CA ALA A 66 -11.94 -14.17 11.60
C ALA A 66 -10.77 -15.01 12.14
N VAL A 67 -9.53 -14.53 12.02
CA VAL A 67 -8.34 -15.15 12.61
C VAL A 67 -7.95 -14.33 13.85
N GLU A 68 -8.59 -14.63 14.98
CA GLU A 68 -8.11 -14.34 16.33
C GLU A 68 -8.09 -15.63 17.15
#